data_AF-A0A353BSQ6-F1
#
_entry.id   AF-A0A353BSQ6-F1
#
_cell.length_a   1.000
_cell.length_b   1.000
_cell.length_c   1.000
_cell.angle_alpha   90.00
_cell.angle_beta   90.00
_cell.angle_gamma   90.00
#
_symmetry.space_group_name_H-M   'P 1'
#
loop_
_entity.id
_entity.type
_entity.pdbx_description
1 polymer ?
#
loop_
_entity_poly.entity_id
_entity_poly.type
_entity_poly.pdbx_seq_one_letter_code
_entity_poly.pdbx_strand_id
1 'polypeptide(L)'
;MVIAPIVLPYYQSSVFGLQLPSVATIIQVQLGRGALILLFSLPLIVLWKKGRLSFFIGFGLLLFYKDVVMSLLAASWFPWTLCIVHGLELTVDSFLLAGVYSLMLIAKKVGITPTSPHYRKNYGNTEMK
;
A
#
# COMPACT_ATOMS: atom_id res chain seq x y z
N MET A 1 -4.51 -19.09 8.21
CA MET A 1 -5.23 -17.83 8.54
C MET A 1 -5.32 -17.72 10.05
N VAL A 2 -4.48 -16.89 10.69
CA VAL A 2 -4.41 -16.74 12.17
C VAL A 2 -5.76 -16.26 12.75
N ILE A 3 -6.57 -15.61 11.94
CA ILE A 3 -7.87 -15.01 12.30
C ILE A 3 -9.03 -16.01 12.19
N ALA A 4 -8.85 -17.12 11.46
CA ALA A 4 -9.88 -18.13 11.21
C ALA A 4 -10.69 -18.56 12.45
N PRO A 5 -10.10 -18.89 13.62
CA PRO A 5 -10.89 -19.34 14.77
C PRO A 5 -11.87 -18.28 15.29
N ILE A 6 -11.61 -17.00 15.06
CA ILE A 6 -12.47 -15.89 15.52
C ILE A 6 -13.65 -15.68 14.57
N VAL A 7 -13.41 -15.78 13.26
CA VAL A 7 -14.42 -15.45 12.24
C VAL A 7 -15.25 -16.66 11.81
N LEU A 8 -14.68 -17.87 11.83
CA LEU A 8 -15.34 -19.09 11.35
C LEU A 8 -16.69 -19.41 12.02
N PRO A 9 -16.90 -19.16 13.33
CA PRO A 9 -18.22 -19.35 13.95
C PRO A 9 -19.33 -18.49 13.31
N TYR A 10 -18.99 -17.29 12.83
CA TYR A 10 -19.93 -16.41 12.14
C TYR A 10 -20.27 -16.90 10.72
N TYR A 11 -19.32 -17.56 10.05
CA TYR A 11 -19.56 -18.18 8.74
C TYR A 11 -20.36 -19.49 8.85
N GLN A 12 -20.18 -20.25 9.94
CA GLN A 12 -20.88 -21.52 10.14
C GLN A 12 -22.33 -21.34 10.58
N SER A 13 -22.61 -20.27 11.33
CA SER A 13 -23.96 -20.01 11.86
C SER A 13 -24.95 -19.50 10.79
N SER A 14 -24.49 -19.07 9.61
CA SER A 14 -25.31 -18.52 8.50
C SER A 14 -26.22 -17.33 8.86
N VAL A 15 -26.13 -16.80 10.09
CA VAL A 15 -27.02 -15.76 10.66
C VAL A 15 -26.99 -14.43 9.89
N PHE A 16 -25.98 -14.24 9.03
CA PHE A 16 -25.79 -13.03 8.23
C PHE A 16 -25.62 -13.32 6.73
N GLY A 17 -26.02 -14.52 6.27
CA GLY A 17 -25.90 -14.93 4.87
C GLY A 17 -24.45 -15.11 4.38
N LEU A 18 -23.47 -15.18 5.29
CA LEU A 18 -22.07 -15.39 4.90
C LEU A 18 -21.87 -16.84 4.51
N GLN A 19 -21.38 -17.02 3.29
CA GLN A 19 -20.85 -18.28 2.80
C GLN A 19 -19.36 -18.13 2.60
N LEU A 20 -18.58 -19.12 3.03
CA LEU A 20 -17.14 -19.10 2.83
C LEU A 20 -16.85 -19.43 1.36
N PRO A 21 -16.28 -18.51 0.57
CA PRO A 21 -15.95 -18.79 -0.82
C PRO A 21 -14.76 -19.76 -0.91
N SER A 22 -14.65 -20.43 -2.06
CA SER A 22 -13.49 -21.29 -2.33
C SER A 22 -12.19 -20.48 -2.36
N VAL A 23 -11.07 -21.11 -1.98
CA VAL A 23 -9.74 -20.46 -2.00
C VAL A 23 -9.39 -19.93 -3.40
N ALA A 24 -9.79 -20.66 -4.46
CA ALA A 24 -9.58 -20.23 -5.83
C ALA A 24 -10.32 -18.92 -6.15
N THR A 25 -11.57 -18.79 -5.71
CA THR A 25 -12.36 -17.57 -5.86
C THR A 25 -11.71 -16.40 -5.13
N ILE A 26 -11.24 -16.63 -3.89
CA ILE A 26 -10.55 -15.60 -3.10
C ILE A 26 -9.31 -15.09 -3.85
N ILE A 27 -8.48 -15.99 -4.35
CA ILE A 27 -7.26 -15.63 -5.10
C ILE A 27 -7.61 -14.85 -6.37
N GLN A 28 -8.58 -15.31 -7.16
CA GLN A 28 -8.99 -14.64 -8.39
C GLN A 28 -9.48 -13.21 -8.15
N VAL A 29 -10.33 -13.03 -7.13
CA VAL A 29 -10.86 -11.71 -6.76
C VAL A 29 -9.74 -10.80 -6.27
N GLN A 30 -8.81 -11.31 -5.44
CA GLN A 30 -7.71 -10.50 -4.93
C GLN A 30 -6.75 -10.08 -6.04
N LEU A 31 -6.44 -10.97 -6.99
CA LEU A 31 -5.64 -10.62 -8.18
C LEU A 31 -6.34 -9.60 -9.07
N GLY A 32 -7.64 -9.78 -9.34
CA GLY A 32 -8.44 -8.83 -10.11
C GLY A 32 -8.49 -7.45 -9.44
N ARG A 33 -8.74 -7.41 -8.13
CA ARG A 33 -8.74 -6.16 -7.34
C ARG A 33 -7.38 -5.48 -7.38
N GLY A 34 -6.29 -6.23 -7.19
CA GLY A 34 -4.93 -5.71 -7.29
C GLY A 34 -4.64 -5.08 -8.66
N ALA A 35 -4.98 -5.79 -9.75
CA ALA A 35 -4.81 -5.31 -11.11
C ALA A 35 -5.60 -4.03 -11.40
N LEU A 36 -6.85 -3.96 -10.95
CA LEU A 36 -7.67 -2.75 -11.09
C LEU A 36 -7.08 -1.59 -10.29
N ILE A 37 -6.71 -1.81 -9.02
CA ILE A 37 -6.06 -0.77 -8.20
C ILE A 37 -4.80 -0.26 -8.91
N LEU A 38 -3.96 -1.16 -9.44
CA LEU A 38 -2.76 -0.77 -10.17
C LEU A 38 -3.09 0.07 -11.41
N LEU A 39 -4.05 -0.36 -12.22
CA LEU A 39 -4.47 0.34 -13.43
C LEU A 39 -4.98 1.75 -13.12
N PHE A 40 -5.84 1.90 -12.11
CA PHE A 40 -6.41 3.19 -11.72
C PHE A 40 -5.41 4.09 -10.99
N SER A 41 -4.44 3.51 -10.27
CA SER A 41 -3.40 4.29 -9.57
C SER A 41 -2.18 4.60 -10.43
N LEU A 42 -2.08 4.04 -11.65
CA LEU A 42 -0.95 4.23 -12.54
C LEU A 42 -0.62 5.72 -12.81
N PRO A 43 -1.60 6.62 -13.06
CA PRO A 43 -1.31 8.04 -13.24
C PRO A 43 -0.70 8.66 -11.99
N LEU A 44 -1.20 8.30 -10.80
CA LEU A 44 -0.68 8.78 -9.53
C LEU A 44 0.76 8.29 -9.29
N ILE A 45 1.03 7.03 -9.62
CA ILE A 45 2.36 6.40 -9.50
C ILE A 45 3.35 7.08 -10.44
N VAL A 46 3.00 7.27 -11.71
CA VAL A 46 3.86 7.89 -12.72
C VAL A 46 4.16 9.35 -12.38
N LEU A 47 3.18 10.08 -11.84
CA LEU A 47 3.34 11.47 -11.42
C LEU A 47 4.04 11.62 -10.06
N TRP A 48 4.32 10.52 -9.35
CA TRP A 48 4.89 10.56 -8.00
C TRP A 48 6.38 10.92 -8.02
N LYS A 49 6.70 12.17 -7.72
CA LYS A 49 8.08 12.68 -7.73
C LYS A 49 8.79 12.57 -6.38
N LYS A 50 8.07 12.25 -5.30
CA LYS A 50 8.62 12.12 -3.94
C LYS A 50 9.29 10.76 -3.75
N GLY A 51 9.99 10.59 -2.63
CA GLY A 51 10.69 9.35 -2.30
C GLY A 51 9.76 8.16 -2.03
N ARG A 52 10.35 6.95 -2.03
CA ARG A 52 9.67 5.67 -1.78
C ARG A 52 8.87 5.63 -0.47
N LEU A 53 9.44 6.15 0.62
CA LEU A 53 8.78 6.17 1.92
C LEU A 53 7.52 7.06 1.90
N SER A 54 7.60 8.21 1.20
CA SER A 54 6.44 9.09 1.04
C SER A 54 5.35 8.45 0.18
N PHE A 55 5.73 7.69 -0.85
CA PHE A 55 4.75 6.91 -1.64
C PHE A 55 4.10 5.82 -0.79
N PHE A 56 4.90 5.04 -0.06
CA PHE A 56 4.41 3.96 0.80
C PHE A 56 3.39 4.47 1.83
N ILE A 57 3.70 5.54 2.55
CA ILE A 57 2.81 6.10 3.57
C ILE A 57 1.57 6.71 2.90
N GLY A 58 1.75 7.56 1.87
CA GLY A 58 0.64 8.26 1.23
C GLY A 58 -0.32 7.33 0.51
N PHE A 59 0.21 6.39 -0.27
CA PHE A 59 -0.58 5.40 -0.99
C PHE A 59 -1.18 4.36 -0.03
N GLY A 60 -0.44 3.94 1.00
CA GLY A 60 -0.95 3.07 2.06
C GLY A 60 -2.14 3.68 2.81
N LEU A 61 -2.08 4.97 3.15
CA LEU A 61 -3.20 5.70 3.75
C LEU A 61 -4.40 5.82 2.81
N LEU A 62 -4.16 6.05 1.51
CA LEU A 62 -5.23 6.09 0.52
C LEU A 62 -5.95 4.74 0.41
N LEU A 63 -5.19 3.64 0.36
CA LEU A 63 -5.75 2.29 0.36
C LEU A 63 -6.46 1.99 1.68
N PHE A 64 -5.86 2.32 2.83
CA PHE A 64 -6.49 2.18 4.14
C PHE A 64 -7.84 2.88 4.20
N TYR A 65 -7.93 4.13 3.72
CA TYR A 65 -9.20 4.85 3.69
C TYR A 65 -10.22 4.14 2.80
N LYS A 66 -9.82 3.80 1.57
CA LYS A 66 -10.70 3.16 0.57
C LYS A 66 -11.16 1.77 1.00
N ASP A 67 -10.29 0.98 1.61
CA ASP A 67 -10.53 -0.43 1.92
C ASP A 67 -11.03 -0.63 3.33
N VAL A 68 -10.46 0.03 4.34
CA VAL A 68 -10.85 -0.14 5.74
C VAL A 68 -12.02 0.77 6.08
N VAL A 69 -11.88 2.09 5.90
CA VAL A 69 -12.90 3.04 6.36
C VAL A 69 -14.21 2.84 5.61
N MET A 70 -14.17 2.75 4.28
CA MET A 70 -15.39 2.57 3.49
C MET A 70 -16.05 1.21 3.71
N SER A 71 -15.28 0.13 3.91
CA SER A 71 -15.87 -1.19 4.19
C SER A 71 -16.50 -1.25 5.57
N LEU A 72 -15.87 -0.65 6.60
CA LEU A 72 -16.43 -0.59 7.95
C LEU A 72 -17.72 0.24 7.98
N LEU A 73 -17.79 1.33 7.22
CA LEU A 73 -19.02 2.11 7.07
C LEU A 73 -20.13 1.27 6.41
N ALA A 74 -19.81 0.55 5.33
CA ALA A 74 -20.75 -0.32 4.64
C ALA A 74 -21.16 -1.55 5.46
N ALA A 75 -20.31 -2.02 6.37
CA ALA A 75 -20.52 -3.17 7.24
C ALA A 75 -20.96 -2.77 8.66
N SER A 76 -21.45 -1.55 8.87
CA SER A 76 -21.83 -1.02 10.18
C SER A 76 -22.95 -1.82 10.88
N TRP A 77 -23.68 -2.66 10.15
CA TRP A 77 -24.68 -3.59 10.69
C TRP A 77 -24.11 -4.91 11.24
N PHE A 78 -22.82 -5.21 11.03
CA PHE A 78 -22.19 -6.44 11.52
C PHE A 78 -21.78 -6.33 12.99
N PRO A 79 -21.63 -7.47 13.70
CA PRO A 79 -21.05 -7.49 15.04
C PRO A 79 -19.70 -6.78 15.11
N TRP A 80 -19.50 -5.94 16.14
CA TRP A 80 -18.27 -5.17 16.30
C TRP A 80 -16.99 -6.01 16.29
N THR A 81 -17.03 -7.23 16.82
CA THR A 81 -15.90 -8.16 16.78
C THR A 81 -15.48 -8.48 15.35
N LEU A 82 -16.42 -8.72 14.43
CA LEU A 82 -16.13 -8.95 13.02
C LEU A 82 -15.57 -7.68 12.37
N CYS A 83 -16.17 -6.52 12.62
CA CYS A 83 -15.73 -5.25 12.05
C CYS A 83 -14.30 -4.89 12.45
N ILE A 84 -13.94 -5.07 13.73
CA ILE A 84 -12.59 -4.76 14.25
C ILE A 84 -11.56 -5.72 13.66
N VAL A 85 -11.86 -7.02 13.71
CA VAL A 85 -10.93 -8.06 13.23
C VAL A 85 -10.71 -7.94 11.73
N HIS A 86 -11.79 -7.76 10.96
CA HIS A 86 -11.72 -7.56 9.52
C HIS A 86 -11.02 -6.23 9.15
N GLY A 87 -11.30 -5.16 9.89
CA GLY A 87 -10.63 -3.87 9.68
C GLY A 87 -9.12 -3.95 9.90
N LEU A 88 -8.67 -4.72 10.91
CA LEU A 88 -7.25 -4.94 11.16
C LEU A 88 -6.59 -5.74 10.04
N GLU A 89 -7.25 -6.79 9.55
CA GLU A 89 -6.81 -7.56 8.38
C GLU A 89 -6.66 -6.68 7.13
N LEU A 90 -7.68 -5.87 6.82
CA LEU A 90 -7.66 -4.96 5.68
C LEU A 90 -6.61 -3.85 5.84
N THR A 91 -6.33 -3.40 7.06
CA THR A 91 -5.27 -2.43 7.33
C THR A 91 -3.92 -3.02 6.92
N VAL A 92 -3.63 -4.24 7.37
CA VAL A 92 -2.39 -4.93 7.03
C VAL A 92 -2.30 -5.19 5.52
N ASP A 93 -3.37 -5.66 4.88
CA ASP A 93 -3.42 -5.89 3.42
C ASP A 93 -3.13 -4.61 2.63
N SER A 94 -3.75 -3.48 3.02
CA SER A 94 -3.58 -2.18 2.37
C SER A 94 -2.12 -1.69 2.40
N PHE A 95 -1.48 -1.77 3.57
CA PHE A 95 -0.08 -1.34 3.69
C PHE A 95 0.89 -2.33 3.05
N LEU A 96 0.63 -3.64 3.10
CA LEU A 96 1.44 -4.62 2.38
C LEU A 96 1.40 -4.37 0.87
N LEU A 97 0.23 -4.14 0.30
CA LEU A 97 0.08 -3.83 -1.12
C LEU A 97 0.79 -2.53 -1.50
N ALA A 98 0.64 -1.48 -0.70
CA ALA A 98 1.39 -0.22 -0.89
C ALA A 98 2.91 -0.43 -0.81
N GLY A 99 3.37 -1.32 0.08
CA GLY A 99 4.77 -1.74 0.20
C GLY A 99 5.27 -2.40 -1.08
N VAL A 100 4.52 -3.38 -1.60
CA VAL A 100 4.83 -4.06 -2.86
C VAL A 100 4.94 -3.05 -4.00
N TYR A 101 3.98 -2.14 -4.15
CA TYR A 101 4.02 -1.12 -5.21
C TYR A 101 5.15 -0.12 -5.03
N SER A 102 5.43 0.32 -3.80
CA SER A 102 6.56 1.20 -3.52
C SER A 102 7.90 0.55 -3.87
N LEU A 103 8.05 -0.75 -3.59
CA LEU A 103 9.26 -1.51 -3.87
C LEU A 103 9.42 -1.83 -5.36
N MET A 104 8.34 -2.14 -6.07
CA MET A 104 8.39 -2.52 -7.48
C MET A 104 8.44 -1.31 -8.43
N LEU A 105 7.68 -0.25 -8.14
CA LEU A 105 7.39 0.81 -9.13
C LEU A 105 8.12 2.12 -8.86
N ILE A 106 8.40 2.44 -7.60
CA ILE A 106 9.16 3.66 -7.28
C ILE A 106 10.63 3.32 -7.23
N ALA A 107 11.43 3.89 -8.12
CA ALA A 107 12.88 3.70 -8.10
C ALA A 107 13.50 4.31 -6.82
N LYS A 108 14.49 3.63 -6.23
CA LYS A 108 15.36 4.27 -5.25
C LYS A 108 16.17 5.31 -6.01
N LYS A 109 16.04 6.60 -5.66
CA LYS A 109 17.03 7.59 -6.09
C LYS A 109 18.37 7.18 -5.48
N VAL A 110 19.17 6.44 -6.23
CA VAL A 110 20.57 6.23 -5.92
C VAL A 110 21.19 7.61 -6.05
N GLY A 111 21.58 8.19 -4.91
CA GLY A 111 22.37 9.40 -4.92
C GLY A 111 23.69 9.08 -5.62
N ILE A 112 23.76 9.32 -6.92
CA ILE A 112 25.03 9.43 -7.60
C ILE A 112 25.60 10.73 -7.07
N THR A 113 26.37 10.66 -5.97
CA THR A 113 27.31 11.72 -5.64
C THR A 113 28.22 11.83 -6.85
N PRO A 114 28.21 12.94 -7.61
CA PRO A 114 29.20 13.11 -8.64
C PRO A 114 30.53 13.29 -7.92
N THR A 115 31.29 12.22 -7.73
CA THR A 115 32.71 12.30 -7.43
C THR A 115 33.39 12.79 -8.71
N SER A 116 33.27 14.08 -8.99
CA SER A 116 34.14 14.76 -9.94
C SER A 116 35.34 15.28 -9.13
N PRO A 117 36.53 14.70 -9.26
CA PRO A 117 37.73 15.18 -8.58
C PRO A 117 38.36 16.43 -9.23
N HIS A 118 37.69 17.13 -10.17
CA HIS A 118 38.36 18.12 -11.03
C HIS A 118 37.95 19.59 -10.91
N TYR A 119 37.22 20.02 -9.87
CA TYR A 119 37.04 21.47 -9.66
C TYR A 119 38.08 22.05 -8.68
N ARG A 120 39.37 22.03 -9.07
CA ARG A 120 40.40 22.83 -8.40
C ARG A 120 40.30 24.25 -8.95
N LYS A 121 39.56 25.09 -8.23
CA LYS A 121 39.46 26.53 -8.46
C LYS A 121 40.85 27.13 -8.16
N ASN A 122 41.64 27.40 -9.21
CA ASN A 122 42.90 28.16 -9.09
C ASN A 122 42.55 29.62 -8.75
N TYR A 123 42.55 29.94 -7.45
CA TYR A 123 42.76 31.31 -7.00
C TYR A 123 44.25 31.49 -6.77
N GLY A 124 44.96 31.87 -7.84
CA GLY A 124 46.38 32.16 -7.78
C GLY A 124 46.72 33.28 -8.76
N ASN A 125 47.20 34.39 -8.20
CA ASN A 125 47.83 35.54 -8.86
C ASN A 125 46.97 36.51 -9.66
N THR A 126 46.43 37.48 -8.91
CA THR A 126 46.50 38.88 -9.34
C THR A 126 46.87 39.74 -8.14
N GLU A 127 48.12 39.61 -7.68
CA GLU A 127 48.80 40.70 -6.99
C GLU A 127 49.60 41.51 -8.02
N MET A 128 49.46 42.83 -7.89
CA MET A 128 50.37 43.90 -8.34
C MET A 128 50.56 44.14 -9.84
N LYS A 129 49.91 45.20 -10.32
CA LYS A 129 50.61 46.41 -10.79
C LYS A 129 49.70 47.63 -10.73
#